data_AF-A0A1I7UXJ1-F1
#
_entry.id   AF-A0A1I7UXJ1-F1
#
_cell.length_a   1.000
_cell.length_b   1.000
_cell.length_c   1.000
_cell.angle_alpha   90.00
_cell.angle_beta   90.00
_cell.angle_gamma   90.00
#
_symmetry.space_group_name_H-M   'P 1'
#
loop_
_entity.id
_entity.type
_entity.pdbx_description
1 polymer ?
#
loop_
_entity_poly.entity_id
_entity_poly.type
_entity_poly.pdbx_seq_one_letter_code
_entity_poly.pdbx_strand_id
1 'polypeptide(L)'
;MLIIIIILYFLFSTSHGHSEHGPLLKVRGFLYCYGIPFKGKLTLINYENLHLYSVYEANSDGYFRLAGDMNDDPKDLKLIIEHSCVDWKNGRFGEGPDMFSEHSFLGYSDVEMHLEIELSEHYVVRSFPELYLLKLLSFGRRMATDNQHRIKKSDFWKHFLHFLFRFRKSHLRR
;
A
#
# COMPACT_ATOMS: atom_id res chain seq x y z
N MET A 1 27.93 -4.33 -23.79
CA MET A 1 27.48 -5.52 -23.02
C MET A 1 27.68 -5.38 -21.51
N LEU A 2 28.81 -4.83 -21.04
CA LEU A 2 29.10 -4.68 -19.60
C LEU A 2 28.10 -3.78 -18.85
N ILE A 3 27.62 -2.71 -19.49
CA ILE A 3 26.61 -1.79 -18.93
C ILE A 3 25.26 -2.49 -18.71
N ILE A 4 24.86 -3.36 -19.63
CA ILE A 4 23.62 -4.15 -19.51
C ILE A 4 23.73 -5.14 -18.34
N ILE A 5 24.90 -5.73 -18.13
CA ILE A 5 25.17 -6.64 -17.01
C ILE A 5 25.15 -5.88 -15.68
N ILE A 6 25.70 -4.66 -15.63
CA ILE A 6 25.66 -3.81 -14.41
C ILE A 6 24.22 -3.37 -14.11
N ILE A 7 23.44 -2.98 -15.12
CA ILE A 7 22.03 -2.61 -14.95
C ILE A 7 21.22 -3.82 -14.48
N LEU A 8 21.43 -5.00 -15.06
CA LEU A 8 20.79 -6.23 -14.60
C LEU A 8 21.22 -6.57 -13.17
N TYR A 9 22.52 -6.49 -12.85
CA TYR A 9 23.03 -6.75 -11.51
C TYR A 9 22.40 -5.82 -10.47
N PHE A 10 22.29 -4.51 -10.76
CA PHE A 10 21.63 -3.54 -9.88
C PHE A 10 20.12 -3.80 -9.74
N LEU A 11 19.46 -4.34 -10.76
CA LEU A 11 18.04 -4.75 -10.70
C LEU A 11 17.81 -6.04 -9.91
N PHE A 12 18.85 -6.88 -9.70
CA PHE A 12 18.73 -8.19 -9.04
C PHE A 12 19.36 -8.29 -7.65
N SER A 13 20.27 -7.37 -7.26
CA SER A 13 20.98 -7.44 -5.97
C SER A 13 20.16 -7.01 -4.74
N THR A 14 18.87 -6.67 -4.89
CA THR A 14 17.93 -6.58 -3.76
C THR A 14 17.07 -7.84 -3.69
N SER A 15 17.66 -8.93 -3.19
CA SER A 15 16.93 -10.17 -2.91
C SER A 15 17.35 -10.75 -1.58
N HIS A 16 16.93 -10.09 -0.49
CA HIS A 16 16.74 -10.82 0.76
C HIS A 16 15.52 -11.73 0.58
N GLY A 17 15.73 -13.03 0.80
CA GLY A 17 14.66 -14.02 0.75
C GLY A 17 13.60 -13.70 1.80
N HIS A 18 12.33 -13.81 1.42
CA HIS A 18 11.22 -13.72 2.34
C HIS A 18 10.39 -15.00 2.28
N SER A 19 10.10 -15.50 3.47
CA SER A 19 9.20 -16.61 3.77
C SER A 19 7.81 -16.34 3.21
N GLU A 20 7.11 -17.40 2.82
CA GLU A 20 5.93 -17.33 1.97
C GLU A 20 4.74 -16.54 2.54
N HIS A 21 4.67 -16.25 3.84
CA HIS A 21 3.64 -15.37 4.44
C HIS A 21 4.33 -14.37 5.37
N GLY A 22 4.57 -13.14 4.88
CA GLY A 22 5.03 -12.04 5.71
C GLY A 22 4.02 -11.71 6.80
N PRO A 23 4.45 -11.06 7.89
CA PRO A 23 3.54 -10.71 8.97
C PRO A 23 2.49 -9.72 8.47
N LEU A 24 1.23 -9.99 8.81
CA LEU A 24 0.08 -9.23 8.31
C LEU A 24 -0.29 -8.13 9.28
N LEU A 25 -0.19 -6.88 8.83
CA LEU A 25 -0.85 -5.78 9.52
C LEU A 25 -2.35 -5.89 9.32
N LYS A 26 -3.11 -5.78 10.40
CA LYS A 26 -4.57 -5.62 10.33
C LYS A 26 -4.95 -4.37 11.10
N VAL A 27 -5.67 -3.48 10.44
CA VAL A 27 -6.20 -2.26 11.05
C VAL A 27 -7.71 -2.30 10.91
N ARG A 28 -8.45 -2.20 12.03
CA ARG A 28 -9.90 -2.12 12.02
C ARG A 28 -10.36 -0.94 12.86
N GLY A 29 -11.53 -0.41 12.58
CA GLY A 29 -11.94 0.79 13.28
C GLY A 29 -13.28 1.34 12.85
N PHE A 30 -13.59 2.50 13.40
CA PHE A 30 -14.77 3.29 13.06
C PHE A 30 -14.37 4.72 12.70
N LEU A 31 -14.98 5.23 11.64
CA LEU A 31 -14.92 6.63 11.24
C LEU A 31 -16.15 7.36 11.77
N TYR A 32 -15.92 8.50 12.40
CA TYR A 32 -16.94 9.40 12.90
C TYR A 32 -16.76 10.79 12.30
N CYS A 33 -17.87 11.52 12.20
CA CYS A 33 -17.91 12.94 11.86
C CYS A 33 -18.93 13.59 12.79
N TYR A 34 -18.46 14.43 13.73
CA TYR A 34 -19.26 14.99 14.81
C TYR A 34 -20.00 13.91 15.62
N GLY A 35 -19.31 12.81 15.93
CA GLY A 35 -19.87 11.67 16.69
C GLY A 35 -20.85 10.79 15.92
N ILE A 36 -21.11 11.06 14.63
CA ILE A 36 -21.98 10.24 13.77
C ILE A 36 -21.11 9.35 12.88
N PRO A 37 -21.39 8.04 12.77
CA PRO A 37 -20.65 7.16 11.89
C PRO A 37 -20.64 7.65 10.45
N PHE A 38 -19.47 7.63 9.81
CA PHE A 38 -19.26 8.34 8.54
C PHE A 38 -18.62 7.46 7.48
N LYS A 39 -19.10 7.59 6.23
CA LYS A 39 -18.53 6.90 5.07
C LYS A 39 -17.31 7.67 4.56
N GLY A 40 -16.22 6.98 4.27
CA GLY A 40 -15.02 7.61 3.73
C GLY A 40 -14.12 6.59 3.04
N LYS A 41 -13.27 7.04 2.14
CA LYS A 41 -12.29 6.19 1.45
C LYS A 41 -10.95 6.28 2.15
N LEU A 42 -10.45 5.14 2.60
CA LEU A 42 -9.22 5.02 3.35
C LEU A 42 -8.13 4.40 2.47
N THR A 43 -6.96 5.03 2.47
CA THR A 43 -5.76 4.55 1.78
C THR A 43 -4.65 4.37 2.81
N LEU A 44 -4.21 3.14 3.01
CA LEU A 44 -3.12 2.80 3.92
C LEU A 44 -1.81 2.74 3.14
N ILE A 45 -0.86 3.58 3.52
CA ILE A 45 0.48 3.64 2.93
C ILE A 45 1.57 3.58 4.00
N ASN A 46 2.77 3.16 3.60
CA ASN A 46 4.00 3.55 4.29
C ASN A 46 4.47 4.87 3.65
N TYR A 47 4.63 5.90 4.45
CA TYR A 47 4.94 7.25 3.97
C TYR A 47 6.42 7.41 3.56
N GLU A 48 7.33 6.69 4.19
CA GLU A 48 8.76 6.73 3.88
C GLU A 48 9.06 6.15 2.49
N ASN A 49 8.50 4.99 2.20
CA ASN A 49 8.74 4.28 0.94
C ASN A 49 7.60 4.44 -0.08
N LEU A 50 6.56 5.19 0.25
CA LEU A 50 5.36 5.37 -0.57
C LEU A 50 4.70 4.05 -1.00
N HIS A 51 4.85 2.97 -0.23
CA HIS A 51 4.24 1.69 -0.55
C HIS A 51 2.75 1.72 -0.22
N LEU A 52 1.92 1.29 -1.18
CA LEU A 52 0.48 1.16 -0.98
C LEU A 52 0.13 -0.24 -0.46
N TYR A 53 -0.30 -0.33 0.80
CA TYR A 53 -0.76 -1.60 1.36
C TYR A 53 -2.19 -1.92 0.91
N SER A 54 -3.14 -1.02 1.18
CA SER A 54 -4.55 -1.28 0.90
C SER A 54 -5.36 -0.02 0.72
N VAL A 55 -6.45 -0.15 -0.04
CA VAL A 55 -7.50 0.86 -0.16
C VAL A 55 -8.80 0.20 0.28
N TYR A 56 -9.56 0.89 1.12
CA TYR A 56 -10.85 0.43 1.63
C TYR A 56 -11.84 1.58 1.64
N GLU A 57 -13.12 1.29 1.56
CA GLU A 57 -14.18 2.28 1.74
C GLU A 57 -14.98 1.89 2.97
N ALA A 58 -15.02 2.77 3.98
CA ALA A 58 -15.79 2.52 5.18
C ALA A 58 -17.26 2.27 4.82
N ASN A 59 -17.87 1.38 5.60
CA ASN A 59 -19.27 1.07 5.50
C ASN A 59 -20.13 2.27 5.96
N SER A 60 -21.45 2.19 5.76
CA SER A 60 -22.40 3.22 6.20
C SER A 60 -22.48 3.38 7.72
N ASP A 61 -22.06 2.37 8.48
CA ASP A 61 -21.91 2.37 9.93
C ASP A 61 -20.52 2.88 10.38
N GLY A 62 -19.75 3.47 9.46
CA GLY A 62 -18.39 3.98 9.71
C GLY A 62 -17.33 2.89 9.87
N TYR A 63 -17.70 1.61 9.88
CA TYR A 63 -16.75 0.53 10.09
C TYR A 63 -15.79 0.37 8.91
N PHE A 64 -14.51 0.17 9.22
CA PHE A 64 -13.49 -0.15 8.22
C PHE A 64 -12.55 -1.26 8.67
N ARG A 65 -11.99 -1.97 7.67
CA ARG A 65 -10.96 -2.98 7.88
C ARG A 65 -9.94 -2.96 6.74
N LEU A 66 -8.69 -2.72 7.09
CA LEU A 66 -7.54 -2.67 6.19
C LEU A 66 -6.56 -3.77 6.57
N ALA A 67 -5.85 -4.29 5.57
CA ALA A 67 -4.79 -5.26 5.79
C ALA A 67 -3.64 -5.02 4.81
N GLY A 68 -2.41 -5.17 5.29
CA GLY A 68 -1.19 -5.00 4.51
C GLY A 68 -0.19 -6.10 4.83
N ASP A 69 0.47 -6.61 3.80
CA ASP A 69 1.60 -7.51 3.97
C ASP A 69 2.85 -6.67 4.33
N MET A 70 3.42 -6.89 5.52
CA MET A 70 4.56 -6.13 6.03
C MET A 70 5.89 -6.78 5.67
N ASN A 71 6.06 -7.15 4.40
CA ASN A 71 7.38 -7.52 3.89
C ASN A 71 8.38 -6.34 3.95
N ASP A 72 7.88 -5.11 4.12
CA ASP A 72 8.66 -3.89 4.33
C ASP A 72 8.56 -3.40 5.78
N ASP A 73 9.60 -2.70 6.27
CA ASP A 73 9.70 -2.13 7.62
C ASP A 73 8.43 -1.31 7.96
N PRO A 74 7.68 -1.64 9.03
CA PRO A 74 6.36 -1.06 9.33
C PRO A 74 6.41 0.35 9.92
N LYS A 75 7.52 1.06 9.70
CA LYS A 75 7.73 2.44 10.17
C LYS A 75 6.91 3.40 9.32
N ASP A 76 6.41 4.45 9.96
CA ASP A 76 5.72 5.57 9.33
C ASP A 76 4.50 5.21 8.48
N LEU A 77 3.58 4.42 9.06
CA LEU A 77 2.29 4.16 8.43
C LEU A 77 1.40 5.41 8.50
N LYS A 78 0.77 5.70 7.37
CA LYS A 78 -0.25 6.74 7.26
C LYS A 78 -1.53 6.18 6.69
N LEU A 79 -2.63 6.56 7.32
CA LEU A 79 -3.97 6.42 6.81
C LEU A 79 -4.41 7.74 6.21
N ILE A 80 -4.62 7.75 4.90
CA ILE A 80 -5.20 8.90 4.21
C ILE A 80 -6.69 8.64 4.06
N ILE A 81 -7.51 9.55 4.53
CA ILE A 81 -8.96 9.41 4.58
C ILE A 81 -9.57 10.49 3.71
N GLU A 82 -10.13 10.11 2.57
CA GLU A 82 -10.91 10.99 1.69
C GLU A 82 -12.36 11.01 2.17
N HIS A 83 -12.89 12.21 2.46
CA HIS A 83 -14.22 12.39 3.03
C HIS A 83 -14.81 13.76 2.67
N SER A 84 -16.08 13.99 3.02
CA SER A 84 -16.78 15.27 2.88
C SER A 84 -17.28 15.85 4.22
N CYS A 85 -16.77 15.35 5.35
CA CYS A 85 -17.09 15.84 6.69
C CYS A 85 -16.77 17.34 6.85
N VAL A 86 -17.77 18.18 7.16
CA VAL A 86 -17.64 19.64 7.34
C VAL A 86 -18.48 20.13 8.51
N ASP A 87 -18.04 21.23 9.13
CA ASP A 87 -18.75 21.89 10.23
C ASP A 87 -20.14 22.41 9.84
N TRP A 88 -21.07 22.18 10.76
CA TRP A 88 -22.51 22.05 10.57
C TRP A 88 -23.23 23.38 10.79
N LYS A 89 -22.86 24.47 10.11
CA LYS A 89 -23.63 25.71 10.33
C LYS A 89 -25.06 25.68 9.77
N ASN A 90 -25.40 24.80 8.82
CA ASN A 90 -26.64 24.90 8.03
C ASN A 90 -27.47 23.60 7.80
N GLY A 91 -27.30 22.53 8.60
CA GLY A 91 -28.31 21.46 8.70
C GLY A 91 -28.44 20.45 7.54
N ARG A 92 -27.43 20.27 6.68
CA ARG A 92 -27.34 19.13 5.74
C ARG A 92 -26.04 18.35 5.98
N PHE A 93 -26.18 17.09 6.38
CA PHE A 93 -25.05 16.17 6.58
C PHE A 93 -24.53 15.68 5.22
N GLY A 94 -23.21 15.69 5.01
CA GLY A 94 -22.57 14.81 4.01
C GLY A 94 -22.15 15.39 2.65
N GLU A 95 -22.34 16.68 2.36
CA GLU A 95 -22.00 17.26 1.04
C GLU A 95 -21.08 18.48 1.12
N GLY A 96 -20.04 18.40 1.96
CA GLY A 96 -18.90 19.31 1.84
C GLY A 96 -18.08 19.03 0.57
N PRO A 97 -17.18 19.95 0.17
CA PRO A 97 -16.22 19.66 -0.89
C PRO A 97 -15.33 18.47 -0.48
N ASP A 98 -14.91 17.67 -1.47
CA ASP A 98 -13.98 16.57 -1.25
C ASP A 98 -12.71 17.07 -0.55
N MET A 99 -12.37 16.40 0.55
CA MET A 99 -11.19 16.70 1.34
C MET A 99 -10.52 15.43 1.81
N PHE A 100 -9.32 15.57 2.37
CA PHE A 100 -8.64 14.46 3.01
C PHE A 100 -8.06 14.86 4.36
N SER A 101 -8.01 13.85 5.23
CA SER A 101 -7.31 13.90 6.52
C SER A 101 -6.23 12.83 6.53
N GLU A 102 -5.13 13.11 7.22
CA GLU A 102 -4.06 12.14 7.45
C GLU A 102 -4.04 11.70 8.91
N HIS A 103 -3.95 10.40 9.14
CA HIS A 103 -3.77 9.83 10.47
C HIS A 103 -2.51 8.96 10.47
N SER A 104 -1.50 9.39 11.23
CA SER A 104 -0.21 8.69 11.31
C SER A 104 -0.19 7.78 12.54
N PHE A 105 0.33 6.57 12.39
CA PHE A 105 0.48 5.62 13.49
C PHE A 105 1.68 4.71 13.25
N LEU A 106 2.19 4.13 14.32
CA LEU A 106 3.24 3.11 14.24
C LEU A 106 2.58 1.74 14.21
N GLY A 107 2.86 0.96 13.16
CA GLY A 107 2.40 -0.42 13.07
C GLY A 107 3.45 -1.36 13.64
N TYR A 108 2.97 -2.38 14.33
CA TYR A 108 3.78 -3.56 14.64
C TYR A 108 3.23 -4.73 13.84
N SER A 109 4.14 -5.47 13.23
CA SER A 109 3.83 -6.68 12.50
C SER A 109 3.18 -7.69 13.46
N ASP A 110 2.13 -8.40 13.01
CA ASP A 110 1.34 -9.38 13.78
C ASP A 110 0.36 -8.84 14.84
N VAL A 111 0.18 -7.52 14.94
CA VAL A 111 -0.82 -6.92 15.84
C VAL A 111 -2.03 -6.42 15.05
N GLU A 112 -3.22 -6.78 15.52
CA GLU A 112 -4.46 -6.14 15.06
C GLU A 112 -4.66 -4.82 15.82
N MET A 113 -4.64 -3.72 15.09
CA MET A 113 -4.84 -2.39 15.65
C MET A 113 -6.30 -1.96 15.52
N HIS A 114 -6.81 -1.34 16.58
CA HIS A 114 -8.14 -0.74 16.61
C HIS A 114 -8.02 0.79 16.62
N LEU A 115 -8.70 1.46 15.69
CA LEU A 115 -8.69 2.91 15.55
C LEU A 115 -10.11 3.48 15.59
N GLU A 116 -10.34 4.47 16.42
CA GLU A 116 -11.55 5.31 16.39
C GLU A 116 -11.12 6.70 15.93
N ILE A 117 -11.65 7.15 14.79
CA ILE A 117 -11.18 8.37 14.13
C ILE A 117 -12.35 9.34 14.01
N GLU A 118 -12.25 10.45 14.74
CA GLU A 118 -13.17 11.58 14.64
C GLU A 118 -12.66 12.59 13.61
N LEU A 119 -13.32 12.65 12.45
CA LEU A 119 -12.91 13.49 11.32
C LEU A 119 -13.09 14.99 11.61
N SER A 120 -14.01 15.37 12.49
CA SER A 120 -14.20 16.79 12.84
C SER A 120 -13.02 17.39 13.61
N GLU A 121 -12.22 16.55 14.28
CA GLU A 121 -11.06 16.97 15.06
C GLU A 121 -9.75 16.97 14.25
N HIS A 122 -9.76 16.34 13.08
CA HIS A 122 -8.57 16.21 12.26
C HIS A 122 -8.32 17.46 11.41
N TYR A 123 -7.05 17.84 11.30
CA TYR A 123 -6.65 18.95 10.45
C TYR A 123 -6.86 18.57 8.97
N VAL A 124 -7.79 19.27 8.33
CA VAL A 124 -8.10 19.07 6.91
C VAL A 124 -7.00 19.73 6.07
N VAL A 125 -6.18 18.91 5.41
CA VAL A 125 -5.20 19.42 4.43
C VAL A 125 -5.96 19.64 3.12
N ARG A 126 -6.39 20.87 2.85
CA ARG A 126 -6.94 21.24 1.53
C ARG A 126 -5.79 21.43 0.53
N SER A 127 -5.31 20.36 -0.10
CA SER A 127 -4.51 20.49 -1.33
C SER A 127 -4.60 19.27 -2.26
N PHE A 128 -5.49 19.38 -3.25
CA PHE A 128 -5.28 18.74 -4.54
C PHE A 128 -4.38 19.68 -5.35
N PRO A 129 -3.09 19.33 -5.55
CA PRO A 129 -2.70 18.14 -6.33
C PRO A 129 -1.83 17.12 -5.59
N GLU A 130 -1.38 17.41 -4.37
CA GLU A 130 -0.40 16.60 -3.65
C GLU A 130 -0.92 15.19 -3.34
N LEU A 131 -2.20 15.08 -2.92
CA LEU A 131 -2.84 13.79 -2.70
C LEU A 131 -2.88 12.92 -3.97
N TYR A 132 -3.18 13.52 -5.14
CA TYR A 132 -3.22 12.76 -6.40
C TYR A 132 -1.85 12.24 -6.78
N LEU A 133 -0.80 13.05 -6.62
CA LEU A 133 0.57 12.64 -6.86
C LEU A 133 0.99 11.52 -5.91
N LEU A 134 0.67 11.64 -4.62
CA LEU A 134 0.96 10.64 -3.61
C LEU A 134 0.29 9.29 -3.92
N LYS A 135 -0.99 9.33 -4.32
CA LYS A 135 -1.72 8.13 -4.78
C LYS A 135 -1.09 7.56 -6.04
N LEU A 136 -0.81 8.38 -7.05
CA LEU A 136 -0.20 7.92 -8.30
C LEU A 136 1.15 7.22 -8.05
N LEU A 137 2.01 7.82 -7.22
CA LEU A 137 3.31 7.26 -6.85
C LEU A 137 3.16 5.93 -6.10
N SER A 138 2.23 5.87 -5.14
CA SER A 138 2.03 4.67 -4.33
C SER A 138 1.40 3.51 -5.09
N PHE A 139 0.43 3.79 -5.97
CA PHE A 139 -0.09 2.81 -6.93
C PHE A 139 0.99 2.34 -7.89
N GLY A 140 1.79 3.27 -8.44
CA GLY A 140 2.89 2.94 -9.34
C GLY A 140 3.92 2.03 -8.69
N ARG A 141 4.33 2.31 -7.45
CA ARG A 141 5.23 1.44 -6.68
C ARG A 141 4.64 0.06 -6.43
N ARG A 142 3.37 -0.02 -6.01
CA ARG A 142 2.72 -1.32 -5.81
C ARG A 142 2.70 -2.17 -7.07
N MET A 143 2.38 -1.57 -8.23
CA MET A 143 2.44 -2.29 -9.50
C MET A 143 3.85 -2.80 -9.80
N ALA A 144 4.89 -2.01 -9.52
CA ALA A 144 6.28 -2.42 -9.71
C ALA A 144 6.67 -3.59 -8.79
N THR A 145 6.32 -3.51 -7.49
CA THR A 145 6.63 -4.57 -6.51
C THR A 145 5.85 -5.86 -6.79
N ASP A 146 4.56 -5.76 -7.10
CA ASP A 146 3.71 -6.91 -7.42
C ASP A 146 4.21 -7.61 -8.70
N ASN A 147 4.63 -6.84 -9.71
CA ASN A 147 5.23 -7.39 -10.91
C ASN A 147 6.60 -8.04 -10.65
N GLN A 148 7.43 -7.46 -9.78
CA GLN A 148 8.70 -8.06 -9.39
C GLN A 148 8.49 -9.39 -8.65
N HIS A 149 7.49 -9.46 -7.76
CA HIS A 149 7.08 -10.72 -7.10
C HIS A 149 6.54 -11.73 -8.11
N ARG A 150 5.72 -11.32 -9.07
CA ARG A 150 5.21 -12.20 -10.13
C ARG A 150 6.30 -12.73 -11.04
N ILE A 151 7.29 -11.91 -11.41
CA ILE A 151 8.44 -12.32 -12.22
C ILE A 151 9.33 -13.28 -11.42
N LYS A 152 9.53 -13.03 -10.11
CA LYS A 152 10.25 -13.96 -9.21
C LYS A 152 9.51 -15.30 -9.02
N LYS A 153 8.16 -15.28 -8.98
CA LYS A 153 7.31 -16.46 -8.79
C LYS A 153 7.05 -17.25 -10.08
N SER A 154 7.19 -16.60 -11.24
CA SER A 154 7.13 -17.25 -12.54
C SER A 154 8.25 -18.30 -12.64
N ASP A 155 7.88 -19.53 -13.02
CA ASP A 155 8.76 -20.64 -13.38
C ASP A 155 9.74 -20.31 -14.53
N PHE A 156 9.85 -19.05 -14.96
CA PHE A 156 10.86 -18.53 -15.87
C PHE A 156 12.27 -19.02 -15.48
N TRP A 157 12.62 -19.06 -14.19
CA TRP A 157 13.91 -19.61 -13.77
C TRP A 157 14.03 -21.12 -13.96
N LYS A 158 12.97 -21.90 -13.71
CA LYS A 158 12.97 -23.33 -14.02
C LYS A 158 13.08 -23.58 -15.52
N HIS A 159 12.34 -22.83 -16.34
CA HIS A 159 12.38 -22.93 -17.80
C HIS A 159 13.71 -22.44 -18.40
N PHE A 160 14.27 -21.35 -17.88
CA PHE A 160 15.55 -20.78 -18.33
C PHE A 160 16.74 -21.65 -17.92
N LEU A 161 16.76 -22.18 -16.69
CA LEU A 161 17.77 -23.16 -16.26
C LEU A 161 17.64 -24.46 -17.06
N HIS A 162 16.42 -24.96 -17.29
CA HIS A 162 16.19 -26.15 -18.10
C HIS A 162 16.60 -25.94 -19.57
N PHE A 163 16.38 -24.75 -20.13
CA PHE A 163 16.84 -24.36 -21.47
C PHE A 163 18.38 -24.30 -21.54
N LEU A 164 19.04 -23.67 -20.57
CA LEU A 164 20.51 -23.62 -20.48
C LEU A 164 21.15 -25.01 -20.30
N PHE A 165 20.53 -25.89 -19.48
CA PHE A 165 20.98 -27.27 -19.33
C PHE A 165 20.82 -28.11 -20.61
N ARG A 166 19.73 -27.90 -21.38
CA ARG A 166 19.58 -28.51 -22.71
C ARG A 166 20.62 -28.01 -23.70
N PHE A 167 20.92 -26.71 -23.71
CA PHE A 167 21.91 -26.10 -24.60
C PHE A 167 23.34 -26.60 -24.33
N ARG A 168 23.69 -26.83 -23.05
CA ARG A 168 24.99 -27.39 -22.66
C ARG A 168 25.14 -28.87 -23.07
N LYS A 169 24.06 -29.65 -23.06
CA LYS A 169 24.08 -31.07 -23.50
C LYS A 169 24.26 -31.24 -25.00
N SER A 170 23.79 -30.31 -25.82
CA SER A 170 23.97 -30.35 -27.28
C SER A 170 25.38 -29.97 -27.75
N HIS A 171 26.17 -29.29 -26.92
CA HIS A 171 27.54 -28.88 -27.25
C HIS A 171 28.64 -29.83 -26.72
N LEU A 172 28.29 -30.80 -25.88
CA LEU A 172 29.20 -31.85 -25.37
C LEU A 172 29.10 -33.18 -26.13
N ARG A 173 28.34 -33.21 -27.24
CA ARG A 173 28.22 -34.37 -28.16
C ARG A 173 28.77 -34.07 -29.56
N ARG A 174 29.83 -33.27 -29.65
CA ARG A 174 30.68 -33.19 -30.83
C ARG A 174 32.12 -33.35 -30.41
#